data_AF-A0A022M792-F1
#
_entry.id   AF-A0A022M792-F1
#
_cell.length_a   1.000
_cell.length_b   1.000
_cell.length_c   1.000
_cell.angle_alpha   90.00
_cell.angle_beta   90.00
_cell.angle_gamma   90.00
#
_symmetry.space_group_name_H-M   'P 1'
#
loop_
_entity.id
_entity.type
_entity.pdbx_description
1 polymer ?
#
loop_
_entity_poly.entity_id
_entity_poly.type
_entity_poly.pdbx_seq_one_letter_code
_entity_poly.pdbx_strand_id
1 'polypeptide(L)'
;MSANSADTPGTPVDVVLVKGGRTKIRYRSALVRDDGVRVVVRAPWAAEGVRDFGFVRFAPGDVFTEHYWRDRWYAVKEVRDGGGRLKGWYCDITRPAVLTGGELVVEDLDLDLWRSADGTDVLRLDEDEFAASGLAERDPAAARAAVAALDELERLARADGFAALLG
;
A
#
# COMPACT_ATOMS: atom_id res chain seq x y z
N MET A 1 8.53 27.54 -14.78
CA MET A 1 9.46 26.39 -14.64
C MET A 1 10.15 26.52 -13.31
N SER A 2 9.46 26.15 -12.23
CA SER A 2 10.04 26.19 -10.88
C SER A 2 10.77 24.87 -10.66
N ALA A 3 12.04 24.97 -10.29
CA ALA A 3 12.89 23.83 -9.98
C ALA A 3 12.22 22.97 -8.90
N ASN A 4 11.95 21.71 -9.23
CA ASN A 4 11.57 20.71 -8.23
C ASN A 4 12.72 20.64 -7.23
N SER A 5 12.46 21.00 -5.98
CA SER A 5 13.27 20.56 -4.86
C SER A 5 13.40 19.05 -5.00
N ALA A 6 14.60 18.56 -5.33
CA ALA A 6 14.85 17.14 -5.41
C ALA A 6 14.56 16.57 -4.01
N ASP A 7 13.48 15.78 -3.90
CA ASP A 7 13.08 15.22 -2.62
C ASP A 7 14.24 14.37 -2.07
N THR A 8 14.87 14.86 -1.01
CA THR A 8 16.08 14.27 -0.46
C THR A 8 15.69 13.03 0.36
N PRO A 9 16.35 11.86 0.18
CA PRO A 9 16.09 10.70 1.02
C PRO A 9 16.17 11.05 2.52
N GLY A 10 15.24 10.51 3.32
CA GLY A 10 15.08 10.87 4.72
C GLY A 10 14.21 12.11 4.97
N THR A 11 13.81 12.84 3.90
CA THR A 11 12.78 13.89 4.02
C THR A 11 11.52 13.26 4.58
N PRO A 12 10.97 13.80 5.67
CA PRO A 12 9.84 13.14 6.28
C PRO A 12 8.53 13.54 5.57
N VAL A 13 7.71 12.53 5.26
CA VAL A 13 6.47 12.57 4.46
C VAL A 13 5.32 12.04 5.30
N ASP A 14 4.16 12.68 5.25
CA ASP A 14 2.95 12.17 5.90
C ASP A 14 2.17 11.30 4.93
N VAL A 15 1.99 10.02 5.26
CA VAL A 15 1.08 9.15 4.51
C VAL A 15 -0.33 9.38 5.04
N VAL A 16 -1.28 9.64 4.14
CA VAL A 16 -2.68 9.93 4.45
C VAL A 16 -3.56 8.93 3.70
N LEU A 17 -4.03 7.90 4.41
CA LEU A 17 -4.96 6.91 3.85
C LEU A 17 -6.39 7.44 3.96
N VAL A 18 -7.08 7.52 2.83
CA VAL A 18 -8.46 8.01 2.72
C VAL A 18 -9.35 6.88 2.22
N LYS A 19 -10.57 6.74 2.76
CA LYS A 19 -11.58 5.78 2.27
C LYS A 19 -12.92 6.50 2.18
N GLY A 20 -13.50 6.53 0.98
CA GLY A 20 -14.77 7.22 0.72
C GLY A 20 -14.78 8.69 1.16
N GLY A 21 -13.70 9.43 0.91
CA GLY A 21 -13.56 10.84 1.25
C GLY A 21 -13.24 11.16 2.72
N ARG A 22 -13.02 10.14 3.57
CA ARG A 22 -12.64 10.33 4.98
C ARG A 22 -11.24 9.78 5.25
N THR A 23 -10.42 10.54 5.98
CA THR A 23 -9.12 10.06 6.46
C THR A 23 -9.31 8.92 7.45
N LYS A 24 -8.70 7.77 7.16
CA LYS A 24 -8.71 6.57 8.00
C LYS A 24 -7.54 6.58 8.98
N ILE A 25 -6.35 6.88 8.47
CA ILE A 25 -5.14 7.00 9.27
C ILE A 25 -4.20 8.01 8.60
N ARG A 26 -3.46 8.73 9.43
CA ARG A 26 -2.36 9.60 9.02
C ARG A 26 -1.15 9.26 9.87
N TYR A 27 0.01 9.07 9.25
CA TYR A 27 1.23 8.76 9.98
C TYR A 27 2.48 9.31 9.29
N ARG A 28 3.51 9.56 10.11
CA ARG A 28 4.80 10.06 9.65
C ARG A 28 5.63 8.92 9.07
N SER A 29 6.25 9.17 7.93
CA SER A 29 7.16 8.27 7.24
C SER A 29 8.43 9.00 6.82
N ALA A 30 9.48 8.25 6.46
CA ALA A 30 10.67 8.77 5.82
C ALA A 30 10.63 8.44 4.32
N LEU A 31 10.81 9.44 3.45
CA LEU A 31 10.97 9.20 2.03
C LEU A 31 12.25 8.41 1.77
N VAL A 32 12.13 7.30 1.05
CA VAL A 32 13.25 6.48 0.61
C VAL A 32 13.65 6.86 -0.82
N ARG A 33 12.67 6.96 -1.71
CA ARG A 33 12.88 7.25 -3.12
C ARG A 33 11.62 7.84 -3.75
N ASP A 34 11.78 8.79 -4.66
CA ASP A 34 10.75 9.19 -5.61
C ASP A 34 11.37 9.26 -7.00
N ASP A 35 10.81 8.54 -7.97
CA ASP A 35 11.27 8.56 -9.36
C ASP A 35 10.29 9.23 -10.33
N GLY A 36 9.30 9.95 -9.80
CA GLY A 36 8.25 10.61 -10.55
C GLY A 36 7.08 9.69 -10.91
N VAL A 37 7.24 8.37 -10.89
CA VAL A 37 6.17 7.38 -11.10
C VAL A 37 5.83 6.66 -9.81
N ARG A 38 6.84 6.32 -9.01
CA ARG A 38 6.73 5.58 -7.76
C ARG A 38 7.36 6.35 -6.61
N VAL A 39 6.59 6.49 -5.54
CA VAL A 39 7.06 6.98 -4.23
C VAL A 39 7.29 5.77 -3.33
N VAL A 40 8.46 5.70 -2.71
CA VAL A 40 8.80 4.69 -1.72
C VAL A 40 9.06 5.40 -0.40
N VAL A 41 8.34 5.01 0.64
CA VAL A 41 8.51 5.51 2.00
C VAL A 41 8.79 4.35 2.95
N ARG A 42 9.32 4.68 4.12
CA ARG A 42 9.52 3.72 5.21
C ARG A 42 8.91 4.27 6.49
N ALA A 43 8.09 3.46 7.14
CA ALA A 43 7.40 3.83 8.38
C ALA A 43 7.37 2.65 9.36
N PRO A 44 7.38 2.89 10.67
CA PRO A 44 6.96 1.88 11.63
C PRO A 44 5.47 1.58 11.47
N TRP A 45 5.02 0.42 11.97
CA TRP A 45 3.58 0.12 12.10
C TRP A 45 2.84 1.29 12.75
N ALA A 46 1.83 1.80 12.05
CA ALA A 46 1.21 3.08 12.36
C ALA A 46 -0.03 3.00 13.26
N ALA A 47 -0.68 1.84 13.33
CA ALA A 47 -1.88 1.69 14.14
C ALA A 47 -1.54 1.41 15.62
N GLU A 48 -2.51 1.69 16.49
CA GLU A 48 -2.40 1.34 17.90
C GLU A 48 -2.50 -0.18 18.09
N GLY A 49 -1.56 -0.75 18.84
CA GLY A 49 -1.58 -2.16 19.21
C GLY A 49 -1.36 -3.12 18.04
N VAL A 50 -1.86 -4.35 18.21
CA VAL A 50 -1.64 -5.46 17.27
C VAL A 50 -2.89 -5.66 16.42
N ARG A 51 -2.71 -5.72 15.09
CA ARG A 51 -3.72 -6.22 14.15
C ARG A 51 -3.40 -7.67 13.83
N ASP A 52 -4.25 -8.61 14.24
CA ASP A 52 -4.08 -10.05 14.00
C ASP A 52 -5.05 -10.52 12.93
N PHE A 53 -4.53 -10.99 11.80
CA PHE A 53 -5.30 -11.56 10.68
C PHE A 53 -5.39 -13.09 10.76
N GLY A 54 -4.79 -13.72 11.77
CA GLY A 54 -4.69 -15.18 11.90
C GLY A 54 -3.54 -15.80 11.10
N PHE A 55 -3.25 -15.30 9.89
CA PHE A 55 -2.09 -15.71 9.09
C PHE A 55 -0.87 -14.79 9.26
N VAL A 56 -1.08 -13.55 9.71
CA VAL A 56 -0.01 -12.61 10.07
C VAL A 56 -0.50 -11.65 11.15
N ARG A 57 0.42 -11.16 11.98
CA ARG A 57 0.18 -10.09 12.95
C ARG A 57 0.95 -8.86 12.53
N PHE A 58 0.35 -7.67 12.53
CA PHE A 58 1.08 -6.40 12.50
C PHE A 58 1.12 -5.82 13.90
N ALA A 59 2.30 -5.42 14.37
CA ALA A 59 2.53 -5.06 15.76
C ALA A 59 3.50 -3.89 15.90
N PRO A 60 3.48 -3.17 17.03
CA PRO A 60 4.49 -2.17 17.35
C PRO A 60 5.89 -2.77 17.23
N GLY A 61 6.78 -2.08 16.52
CA GLY A 61 8.13 -2.55 16.21
C GLY A 61 8.28 -3.15 14.81
N ASP A 62 7.19 -3.53 14.13
CA ASP A 62 7.25 -3.83 12.71
C ASP A 62 7.58 -2.57 11.90
N VAL A 63 8.26 -2.77 10.77
CA VAL A 63 8.65 -1.70 9.85
C VAL A 63 8.19 -2.05 8.44
N PHE A 64 7.52 -1.09 7.83
CA PHE A 64 6.91 -1.19 6.52
C PHE A 64 7.75 -0.38 5.54
N THR A 65 8.14 -1.00 4.43
CA THR A 65 8.65 -0.27 3.25
C THR A 65 7.53 -0.27 2.22
N GLU A 66 7.00 0.92 1.95
CA GLU A 66 5.72 1.10 1.28
C GLU A 66 5.96 1.72 -0.09
N HIS A 67 5.43 1.06 -1.12
CA HIS A 67 5.59 1.43 -2.51
C HIS A 67 4.24 1.90 -3.06
N TYR A 68 4.22 3.15 -3.51
CA TYR A 68 3.03 3.84 -3.99
C TYR A 68 3.24 4.30 -5.43
N TRP A 69 2.33 3.93 -6.32
CA TRP A 69 2.41 4.29 -7.74
C TRP A 69 1.44 5.41 -8.10
N ARG A 70 1.88 6.30 -9.00
CA ARG A 70 1.07 7.37 -9.60
C ARG A 70 0.35 6.94 -10.87
N ASP A 71 0.66 5.74 -11.36
CA ASP A 71 0.14 5.16 -12.60
C ASP A 71 -0.49 3.76 -12.39
N ARG A 72 -0.53 3.26 -11.14
CA ARG A 72 -1.15 1.97 -10.80
C ARG A 72 -2.18 2.13 -9.70
N TRP A 73 -3.09 1.16 -9.65
CA TRP A 73 -4.24 1.14 -8.75
C TRP A 73 -4.00 0.24 -7.53
N TYR A 74 -2.75 0.22 -7.05
CA TYR A 74 -2.37 -0.49 -5.84
C TYR A 74 -1.15 0.12 -5.19
N ALA A 75 -1.02 -0.14 -3.89
CA ALA A 75 0.20 0.02 -3.11
C ALA A 75 0.73 -1.36 -2.68
N VAL A 76 2.03 -1.47 -2.46
CA VAL A 76 2.65 -2.71 -1.94
C VAL A 76 3.52 -2.36 -0.74
N LYS A 77 3.27 -3.00 0.40
CA LYS A 77 3.96 -2.78 1.67
C LYS A 77 4.76 -4.03 2.03
N GLU A 78 6.09 -3.96 1.91
CA GLU A 78 6.98 -4.99 2.44
C GLU A 78 7.02 -4.89 3.97
N VAL A 79 6.63 -5.96 4.66
CA VAL A 79 6.47 -5.98 6.12
C VAL A 79 7.62 -6.76 6.75
N ARG A 80 8.40 -6.10 7.62
CA ARG A 80 9.46 -6.73 8.43
C ARG A 80 9.18 -6.57 9.91
N ASP A 81 9.53 -7.58 10.70
CA ASP A 81 9.53 -7.45 12.17
C ASP A 81 10.65 -6.54 12.68
N GLY A 82 10.64 -6.26 13.99
CA GLY A 82 11.67 -5.44 14.65
C GLY A 82 13.09 -6.00 14.58
N GLY A 83 13.25 -7.29 14.26
CA GLY A 83 14.54 -7.92 13.96
C GLY A 83 14.95 -7.83 12.50
N GLY A 84 14.10 -7.26 11.64
CA GLY A 84 14.30 -7.13 10.20
C GLY A 84 13.93 -8.38 9.39
N ARG A 85 13.34 -9.41 10.00
CA ARG A 85 12.89 -10.60 9.27
C ARG A 85 11.64 -10.27 8.47
N LEU A 86 11.64 -10.66 7.20
CA LEU A 86 10.50 -10.49 6.31
C LEU A 86 9.33 -11.37 6.77
N LYS A 87 8.15 -10.77 6.85
CA LYS A 87 6.88 -11.44 7.16
C LYS A 87 6.07 -11.70 5.90
N GLY A 88 6.14 -10.77 4.95
CA GLY A 88 5.45 -10.85 3.67
C GLY A 88 5.17 -9.47 3.11
N TRP A 89 4.19 -9.41 2.22
CA TRP A 89 3.74 -8.19 1.56
C TRP A 89 2.23 -8.03 1.72
N TYR A 90 1.83 -6.85 2.18
CA TYR A 90 0.45 -6.43 2.22
C TYR A 90 0.22 -5.43 1.07
N CYS A 91 -0.77 -5.67 0.23
CA CYS A 91 -1.04 -4.85 -0.93
C CYS A 91 -2.45 -4.28 -0.84
N ASP A 92 -2.57 -2.96 -0.77
CA ASP A 92 -3.87 -2.29 -0.81
C ASP A 92 -4.23 -1.94 -2.25
N ILE A 93 -5.47 -2.18 -2.65
CA ILE A 93 -6.02 -1.67 -3.91
C ILE A 93 -6.46 -0.23 -3.67
N THR A 94 -5.91 0.68 -4.47
CA THR A 94 -6.00 2.11 -4.22
C THR A 94 -6.20 2.87 -5.52
N ARG A 95 -6.59 4.14 -5.43
CA ARG A 95 -6.36 5.07 -6.54
C ARG A 95 -4.86 5.40 -6.64
N PRO A 96 -4.39 5.82 -7.83
CA PRO A 96 -3.02 6.30 -7.98
C PRO A 96 -2.68 7.39 -6.96
N ALA A 97 -1.52 7.23 -6.33
CA ALA A 97 -1.12 8.06 -5.21
C ALA A 97 -0.81 9.50 -5.64
N VAL A 98 -1.09 10.45 -4.76
CA VAL A 98 -0.81 11.87 -4.98
C VAL A 98 0.09 12.39 -3.88
N LEU A 99 1.30 12.83 -4.24
CA LEU A 99 2.23 13.50 -3.32
C LEU A 99 2.16 15.01 -3.54
N THR A 100 1.75 15.79 -2.54
CA THR A 100 1.73 17.26 -2.60
C THR A 100 2.15 17.85 -1.26
N GLY A 101 3.12 18.77 -1.26
CA GLY A 101 3.51 19.50 -0.04
C GLY A 101 4.02 18.61 1.11
N GLY A 102 4.54 17.42 0.81
CA GLY A 102 4.98 16.44 1.81
C GLY A 102 3.88 15.51 2.34
N GLU A 103 2.65 15.60 1.81
CA GLU A 103 1.57 14.64 2.08
C GLU A 103 1.40 13.67 0.91
N LEU A 104 1.55 12.37 1.18
CA LEU A 104 1.27 11.28 0.26
C LEU A 104 -0.15 10.76 0.52
N VAL A 105 -1.09 11.21 -0.31
CA VAL A 105 -2.50 10.82 -0.22
C VAL A 105 -2.74 9.56 -1.04
N VAL A 106 -3.36 8.58 -0.40
CA VAL A 106 -3.68 7.28 -0.98
C VAL A 106 -5.15 6.97 -0.67
N GLU A 107 -5.96 6.81 -1.71
CA GLU A 107 -7.38 6.48 -1.55
C GLU A 107 -7.57 4.97 -1.66
N ASP A 108 -7.98 4.36 -0.56
CA ASP A 108 -8.30 2.94 -0.39
C ASP A 108 -9.61 2.57 -1.09
N LEU A 109 -9.61 1.43 -1.79
CA LEU A 109 -10.75 0.90 -2.54
C LEU A 109 -11.19 -0.47 -2.00
N ASP A 110 -11.03 -0.69 -0.70
CA ASP A 110 -11.50 -1.83 0.10
C ASP A 110 -10.82 -3.18 -0.17
N LEU A 111 -10.38 -3.44 -1.39
CA LEU A 111 -9.73 -4.71 -1.73
C LEU A 111 -8.28 -4.73 -1.29
N ASP A 112 -7.85 -5.86 -0.73
CA ASP A 112 -6.49 -6.08 -0.28
C ASP A 112 -5.96 -7.45 -0.73
N LEU A 113 -4.64 -7.59 -0.77
CA LEU A 113 -3.96 -8.86 -1.01
C LEU A 113 -2.78 -9.07 -0.04
N TRP A 114 -2.74 -10.24 0.58
CA TRP A 114 -1.58 -10.70 1.35
C TRP A 114 -0.76 -11.73 0.57
N ARG A 115 0.57 -11.61 0.65
CA ARG A 115 1.52 -12.63 0.22
C ARG A 115 2.51 -12.94 1.34
N SER A 116 2.65 -14.20 1.75
CA SER A 116 3.64 -14.62 2.76
C SER A 116 5.08 -14.42 2.26
N ALA A 117 6.03 -14.32 3.20
CA ALA A 117 7.46 -14.14 2.89
C ALA A 117 8.03 -15.24 1.97
N ASP A 118 7.63 -16.50 2.21
CA ASP A 118 8.02 -17.66 1.41
C ASP A 118 7.22 -17.79 0.10
N GLY A 119 6.18 -16.96 -0.08
CA GLY A 119 5.33 -16.94 -1.27
C GLY A 119 4.32 -18.09 -1.38
N THR A 120 4.18 -18.92 -0.34
CA THR A 120 3.27 -20.07 -0.35
C THR A 120 1.80 -19.65 -0.17
N ASP A 121 1.55 -18.62 0.63
CA ASP A 121 0.22 -18.07 0.85
C ASP A 121 0.03 -16.80 0.02
N VAL A 122 -1.02 -16.79 -0.80
CA VAL A 122 -1.52 -15.63 -1.53
C VAL A 122 -3.03 -15.54 -1.31
N LEU A 123 -3.46 -14.52 -0.57
CA LEU A 123 -4.82 -14.37 -0.07
C LEU A 123 -5.41 -13.04 -0.53
N ARG A 124 -6.59 -13.07 -1.17
CA ARG A 124 -7.44 -11.90 -1.34
C ARG A 124 -8.17 -11.63 -0.03
N LEU A 125 -8.33 -10.36 0.33
CA LEU A 125 -8.97 -9.93 1.56
C LEU A 125 -10.05 -8.89 1.25
N ASP A 126 -11.02 -8.78 2.15
CA ASP A 126 -12.03 -7.71 2.19
C ASP A 126 -12.90 -7.58 0.91
N GLU A 127 -13.06 -8.68 0.16
CA GLU A 127 -13.93 -8.76 -1.04
C GLU A 127 -15.41 -8.51 -0.70
N ASP A 128 -15.84 -8.88 0.51
CA ASP A 128 -17.18 -8.62 1.04
C ASP A 128 -17.36 -7.15 1.42
N GLU A 129 -16.36 -6.53 2.04
CA GLU A 129 -16.35 -5.08 2.28
C GLU A 129 -16.45 -4.30 0.97
N PHE A 130 -15.67 -4.68 -0.04
CA PHE A 130 -15.72 -4.09 -1.37
C PHE A 130 -17.10 -4.22 -2.01
N ALA A 131 -17.71 -5.41 -1.97
CA ALA A 131 -19.04 -5.64 -2.50
C ALA A 131 -20.12 -4.78 -1.78
N ALA A 132 -19.93 -4.52 -0.49
CA ALA A 132 -20.84 -3.70 0.31
C ALA A 132 -20.56 -2.18 0.25
N SER A 133 -19.43 -1.76 -0.35
CA SER A 133 -18.95 -0.36 -0.35
C SER A 133 -19.82 0.63 -1.14
N GLY A 134 -20.67 0.12 -2.03
CA GLY A 134 -21.41 0.91 -3.03
C GLY A 134 -20.51 1.61 -4.05
N LEU A 135 -19.25 1.18 -4.20
CA LEU A 135 -18.33 1.77 -5.18
C LEU A 135 -18.78 1.46 -6.62
N ALA A 136 -19.29 0.24 -6.87
CA ALA A 136 -19.73 -0.18 -8.20
C ALA A 136 -20.83 0.73 -8.77
N GLU A 137 -21.71 1.26 -7.92
CA GLU A 137 -22.77 2.19 -8.30
C GLU A 137 -22.27 3.64 -8.39
N ARG A 138 -21.47 4.08 -7.41
CA ARG A 138 -21.02 5.49 -7.31
C ARG A 138 -19.92 5.85 -8.29
N ASP A 139 -18.99 4.93 -8.53
CA ASP A 139 -17.91 5.05 -9.50
C ASP A 139 -17.60 3.67 -10.15
N PRO A 140 -18.39 3.29 -11.17
CA PRO A 140 -18.21 2.02 -11.85
C PRO A 140 -16.83 1.85 -12.52
N ALA A 141 -16.18 2.95 -12.88
CA ALA A 141 -14.86 2.91 -13.50
C ALA A 141 -13.79 2.55 -12.47
N ALA A 142 -13.84 3.18 -11.29
CA ALA A 142 -12.96 2.82 -10.18
C ALA A 142 -13.17 1.40 -9.71
N ALA A 143 -14.42 0.93 -9.61
CA ALA A 143 -14.70 -0.45 -9.22
C ALA A 143 -14.08 -1.47 -10.19
N ARG A 144 -14.17 -1.24 -11.52
CA ARG A 144 -13.52 -2.10 -12.51
C ARG A 144 -11.99 -2.04 -12.42
N ALA A 145 -11.43 -0.86 -12.21
CA ALA A 145 -9.98 -0.71 -12.06
C ALA A 145 -9.47 -1.42 -10.80
N ALA A 146 -10.22 -1.36 -9.68
CA ALA A 146 -9.89 -2.04 -8.44
C ALA A 146 -9.84 -3.57 -8.62
N VAL A 147 -10.87 -4.16 -9.24
CA VAL A 147 -10.90 -5.60 -9.53
C VAL A 147 -9.76 -6.02 -10.47
N ALA A 148 -9.52 -5.25 -11.55
CA ALA A 148 -8.44 -5.55 -12.47
C ALA A 148 -7.05 -5.44 -11.81
N ALA A 149 -6.86 -4.48 -10.90
CA ALA A 149 -5.64 -4.31 -10.12
C ALA A 149 -5.42 -5.48 -9.15
N LEU A 150 -6.47 -5.97 -8.49
CA LEU A 150 -6.41 -7.15 -7.63
C LEU A 150 -6.03 -8.40 -8.43
N ASP A 151 -6.66 -8.61 -9.59
CA ASP A 151 -6.35 -9.72 -10.49
C ASP A 151 -4.89 -9.67 -10.98
N GLU A 152 -4.40 -8.48 -11.34
CA GLU A 152 -3.01 -8.27 -11.72
C GLU A 152 -2.05 -8.61 -10.57
N LEU A 153 -2.32 -8.09 -9.37
CA LEU A 153 -1.49 -8.32 -8.19
C LEU A 153 -1.47 -9.78 -7.79
N GLU A 154 -2.61 -10.47 -7.81
CA GLU A 154 -2.64 -11.90 -7.50
C GLU A 154 -1.78 -12.70 -8.51
N ARG A 155 -1.91 -12.39 -9.81
CA ARG A 155 -1.09 -13.03 -10.84
C ARG A 155 0.41 -12.79 -10.60
N LEU A 156 0.80 -11.57 -10.23
CA LEU A 156 2.18 -11.24 -9.88
C LEU A 156 2.63 -11.95 -8.59
N ALA A 157 1.78 -12.02 -7.59
CA ALA A 157 2.08 -12.63 -6.29
C ALA A 157 2.30 -14.14 -6.39
N ARG A 158 1.58 -14.80 -7.32
CA ARG A 158 1.74 -16.23 -7.63
C ARG A 158 2.90 -16.52 -8.58
N ALA A 159 3.46 -15.50 -9.24
CA ALA A 159 4.63 -15.67 -10.09
C ALA A 159 5.93 -15.66 -9.27
N ASP A 160 6.94 -16.35 -9.79
CA ASP A 160 8.29 -16.22 -9.25
C ASP A 160 8.79 -14.78 -9.40
N GLY A 161 9.43 -14.26 -8.35
CA GLY A 161 10.03 -12.92 -8.40
C GLY A 161 9.08 -11.76 -8.11
N PHE A 162 8.01 -11.93 -7.32
CA PHE A 162 7.15 -10.83 -6.86
C PHE A 162 7.95 -9.62 -6.32
N ALA A 163 9.03 -9.88 -5.57
CA ALA A 163 9.90 -8.83 -5.04
C ALA A 163 10.57 -7.96 -6.13
N ALA A 164 10.76 -8.48 -7.35
CA ALA A 164 11.32 -7.71 -8.47
C ALA A 164 10.40 -6.54 -8.89
N LEU A 165 9.11 -6.58 -8.55
CA LEU A 165 8.18 -5.45 -8.69
C LEU A 165 8.67 -4.21 -7.93
N LEU A 166 9.40 -4.42 -6.84
CA LEU A 166 9.81 -3.40 -5.89
C LEU A 166 11.13 -2.72 -6.27
N GLY A 167 11.82 -3.23 -7.30
CA GLY A 167 13.04 -2.67 -7.88
C GLY A 167 14.32 -3.28 -7.33
#